data_AF-A0A0G1T2G4-F1
#
_entry.id   AF-A0A0G1T2G4-F1
#
_cell.length_a   1.000
_cell.length_b   1.000
_cell.length_c   1.000
_cell.angle_alpha   90.00
_cell.angle_beta   90.00
_cell.angle_gamma   90.00
#
_symmetry.space_group_name_H-M   'P 1'
#
loop_
_entity.id
_entity.type
_entity.pdbx_description
1 polymer ?
#
loop_
_entity_poly.entity_id
_entity_poly.type
_entity_poly.pdbx_seq_one_letter_code
_entity_poly.pdbx_strand_id
1 'polypeptide(L)'
;MFKALLITGFALTFLILGALTTYYSYWPLMAIVFFGVFLLALVSPEKALLGLIIYLPFQVALNIAPGIDLASIRVLILLLFSAWILFLLARKGGKIATIFACHYFVLVTFLFWSAVSLFWALNLEWGLRKIAVFASIFPLYFLVQSATAEKEQVKKIISFLVAGASVVSVIALIQFFSQFFVGLDSSAQFWARNVAPLFYGRSLTDAVMANSSWRPAHAGVLS
;
A
#
# COMPACT_ATOMS: atom_id res chain seq x y z
N MET A 1 -7.14 31.45 4.11
CA MET A 1 -6.31 31.82 2.93
C MET A 1 -5.11 30.90 2.72
N PHE A 2 -4.21 30.72 3.69
CA PHE A 2 -2.99 29.90 3.51
C PHE A 2 -3.26 28.42 3.14
N LYS A 3 -4.27 27.78 3.76
CA LYS A 3 -4.70 26.41 3.43
C LYS A 3 -5.17 26.28 1.96
N ALA A 4 -5.95 27.24 1.47
CA ALA A 4 -6.46 27.22 0.10
C ALA A 4 -5.31 27.40 -0.91
N LEU A 5 -4.40 28.34 -0.64
CA LEU A 5 -3.26 28.64 -1.52
C LEU A 5 -2.28 27.46 -1.66
N LEU A 6 -2.02 26.75 -0.55
CA LEU A 6 -1.11 25.61 -0.51
C LEU A 6 -1.72 24.37 -1.18
N ILE A 7 -3.02 24.15 -0.99
CA ILE A 7 -3.78 23.09 -1.67
C ILE A 7 -3.85 23.36 -3.19
N THR A 8 -4.10 24.60 -3.62
CA THR A 8 -4.13 24.96 -5.04
C THR A 8 -2.74 24.88 -5.69
N GLY A 9 -1.68 25.24 -4.96
CA GLY A 9 -0.30 25.17 -5.47
C GLY A 9 0.18 23.74 -5.68
N PHE A 10 -0.09 22.83 -4.73
CA PHE A 10 0.22 21.41 -4.88
C PHE A 10 -0.65 20.72 -5.93
N ALA A 11 -1.93 21.11 -6.04
CA ALA A 11 -2.82 20.59 -7.08
C ALA A 11 -2.33 20.93 -8.48
N LEU A 12 -1.86 22.17 -8.69
CA LEU A 12 -1.38 22.62 -9.99
C LEU A 12 -0.09 21.89 -10.41
N THR A 13 0.87 21.74 -9.50
CA THR A 13 2.15 21.05 -9.80
C THR A 13 1.96 19.56 -10.08
N PHE A 14 1.07 18.89 -9.35
CA PHE A 14 0.74 17.48 -9.61
C PHE A 14 -0.05 17.27 -10.90
N LEU A 15 -0.94 18.20 -11.26
CA LEU A 15 -1.67 18.18 -12.54
C LEU A 15 -0.71 18.32 -13.72
N ILE A 16 0.27 19.22 -13.59
CA ILE A 16 1.31 19.44 -14.61
C ILE A 16 2.22 18.20 -14.74
N LEU A 17 2.63 17.60 -13.61
CA LEU A 17 3.41 16.35 -13.60
C LEU A 17 2.62 15.15 -14.16
N GLY A 18 1.32 15.07 -13.87
CA GLY A 18 0.44 14.04 -14.41
C GLY A 18 0.22 14.18 -15.92
N ALA A 19 0.05 15.41 -16.41
CA ALA A 19 -0.13 15.71 -17.84
C ALA A 19 1.15 15.44 -18.67
N LEU A 20 2.34 15.56 -18.09
CA LEU A 20 3.60 15.29 -18.78
C LEU A 20 3.89 13.79 -18.98
N THR A 21 3.11 12.89 -18.38
CA THR A 21 3.34 11.43 -18.43
C THR A 21 2.39 10.68 -19.38
N THR A 22 1.55 11.41 -20.13
CA THR A 22 0.60 10.80 -21.08
C THR A 22 1.30 10.39 -22.37
N TYR A 23 1.83 9.16 -22.39
CA TYR A 23 1.94 8.46 -23.67
C TYR A 23 1.59 6.97 -23.60
N TYR A 24 1.76 6.22 -22.49
CA TYR A 24 1.43 4.77 -22.50
C TYR A 24 1.10 4.10 -21.15
N SER A 25 0.71 4.83 -20.11
CA SER A 25 0.73 4.26 -18.76
C SER A 25 -0.47 4.62 -17.91
N TYR A 26 -0.98 3.67 -17.10
CA TYR A 26 -2.04 3.87 -16.09
C TYR A 26 -1.64 4.82 -14.93
N TRP A 27 -0.44 5.39 -15.01
CA TRP A 27 0.19 6.24 -14.00
C TRP A 27 -0.50 7.58 -13.76
N PRO A 28 -1.01 8.32 -14.76
CA PRO A 28 -1.76 9.55 -14.53
C PRO A 28 -3.04 9.29 -13.74
N LEU A 29 -3.75 8.19 -14.03
CA LEU A 29 -4.96 7.80 -13.30
C LEU A 29 -4.64 7.45 -11.84
N MET A 30 -3.60 6.65 -11.59
CA MET A 30 -3.17 6.35 -10.22
C MET A 30 -2.69 7.59 -9.48
N ALA A 31 -1.96 8.49 -10.15
CA ALA A 31 -1.50 9.74 -9.58
C ALA A 31 -2.68 10.65 -9.18
N ILE A 32 -3.71 10.76 -10.02
CA ILE A 32 -4.94 11.50 -9.71
C ILE A 32 -5.65 10.88 -8.49
N VAL A 33 -5.76 9.55 -8.44
CA VAL A 33 -6.37 8.85 -7.30
C VAL A 33 -5.58 9.10 -6.02
N PHE A 34 -4.26 8.91 -6.06
CA PHE A 34 -3.38 9.15 -4.90
C PHE A 34 -3.42 10.60 -4.44
N PHE A 35 -3.45 11.54 -5.38
CA PHE A 35 -3.56 12.96 -5.09
C PHE A 35 -4.93 13.31 -4.48
N GLY A 36 -6.02 12.74 -5.01
CA GLY A 36 -7.36 12.89 -4.44
C GLY A 36 -7.44 12.36 -3.00
N VAL A 37 -6.83 11.19 -2.74
CA VAL A 37 -6.72 10.63 -1.38
C VAL A 37 -5.89 11.53 -0.47
N PHE A 38 -4.78 12.08 -0.97
CA PHE A 38 -3.95 13.02 -0.23
C PHE A 38 -4.70 14.31 0.14
N LEU A 39 -5.45 14.89 -0.79
CA LEU A 39 -6.31 16.05 -0.52
C LEU A 39 -7.40 15.72 0.50
N LEU A 40 -8.04 14.55 0.38
CA LEU A 40 -9.01 14.07 1.36
C LEU A 40 -8.38 13.95 2.75
N ALA A 41 -7.14 13.45 2.84
CA ALA A 41 -6.42 13.32 4.10
C ALA A 41 -6.09 14.69 4.74
N LEU A 42 -5.82 15.72 3.94
CA LEU A 42 -5.62 17.09 4.43
C LEU A 42 -6.90 17.72 4.99
N VAL A 43 -8.07 17.35 4.46
CA VAL A 43 -9.38 17.89 4.90
C VAL A 43 -9.98 17.07 6.03
N SER A 44 -9.87 15.74 5.96
CA SER A 44 -10.52 14.79 6.87
C SER A 44 -9.66 13.51 7.00
N PRO A 45 -8.63 13.52 7.87
CA PRO A 45 -7.70 12.39 8.01
C PRO A 45 -8.41 11.09 8.43
N GLU A 46 -9.47 11.18 9.24
CA GLU A 46 -10.27 10.01 9.65
C GLU A 46 -10.92 9.28 8.47
N LYS A 47 -11.55 10.02 7.55
CA LYS A 47 -12.20 9.43 6.36
C LYS A 47 -11.18 8.81 5.42
N ALA A 48 -10.04 9.47 5.23
CA ALA A 48 -8.95 8.93 4.44
C ALA A 48 -8.40 7.63 5.05
N LEU A 49 -8.25 7.58 6.37
CA LEU A 49 -7.82 6.37 7.09
C LEU A 49 -8.82 5.22 6.92
N LEU A 50 -10.13 5.47 7.05
CA LEU A 50 -11.15 4.45 6.82
C LEU A 50 -11.13 3.92 5.38
N GLY A 51 -10.91 4.81 4.39
CA GLY A 51 -10.71 4.42 3.00
C GLY A 51 -9.49 3.51 2.82
N LEU A 52 -8.35 3.85 3.44
CA LEU A 52 -7.15 3.02 3.44
C LEU A 52 -7.39 1.63 4.05
N ILE A 53 -8.20 1.55 5.12
CA ILE A 53 -8.49 0.29 5.82
C ILE A 53 -9.38 -0.63 4.96
N ILE A 54 -10.39 -0.10 4.28
CA ILE A 54 -11.16 -0.88 3.28
C ILE A 54 -10.26 -1.35 2.14
N TYR A 55 -9.30 -0.52 1.74
CA TYR A 55 -8.37 -0.83 0.66
C TYR A 55 -7.27 -1.83 1.06
N LEU A 56 -7.05 -2.06 2.36
CA LEU A 56 -5.99 -2.91 2.88
C LEU A 56 -5.89 -4.33 2.28
N PRO A 57 -6.99 -5.05 2.03
CA PRO A 57 -6.94 -6.37 1.41
C PRO A 57 -6.74 -6.31 -0.12
N PHE A 58 -6.80 -5.12 -0.75
CA PHE A 58 -6.61 -4.90 -2.18
C PHE A 58 -5.21 -4.32 -2.47
N GLN A 59 -4.18 -5.13 -2.27
CA GLN A 59 -2.78 -4.68 -2.44
C GLN A 59 -2.37 -4.65 -3.91
N VAL A 60 -2.77 -3.61 -4.65
CA VAL A 60 -2.38 -3.45 -6.07
C VAL A 60 -0.89 -3.11 -6.18
N ALA A 61 -0.17 -3.75 -7.10
CA ALA A 61 1.24 -3.46 -7.36
C ALA A 61 1.43 -2.31 -8.36
N LEU A 62 2.24 -1.33 -7.97
CA LEU A 62 2.84 -0.34 -8.87
C LEU A 62 4.10 -0.95 -9.47
N ASN A 63 4.05 -1.22 -10.77
CA ASN A 63 5.18 -1.71 -11.55
C ASN A 63 6.05 -0.51 -11.96
N ILE A 64 6.90 -0.01 -11.04
CA ILE A 64 7.69 1.22 -11.23
C ILE A 64 8.78 1.02 -12.28
N ALA A 65 9.47 -0.11 -12.21
CA ALA A 65 10.53 -0.49 -13.12
C ALA A 65 10.57 -2.03 -13.22
N PRO A 66 11.19 -2.59 -14.27
CA PRO A 66 11.41 -4.04 -14.35
C PRO A 66 12.11 -4.56 -13.09
N GLY A 67 11.48 -5.49 -12.38
CA GLY A 67 12.00 -6.07 -11.12
C GLY A 67 11.78 -5.23 -9.84
N ILE A 68 11.04 -4.12 -9.93
CA ILE A 68 10.67 -3.27 -8.78
C ILE A 68 9.13 -3.15 -8.71
N ASP A 69 8.53 -4.08 -7.97
CA ASP A 69 7.09 -4.09 -7.69
C ASP A 69 6.83 -3.44 -6.32
N LEU A 70 6.28 -2.23 -6.32
CA LEU A 70 5.94 -1.49 -5.10
C LEU A 70 4.45 -1.60 -4.80
N ALA A 71 4.08 -2.05 -3.60
CA ALA A 71 2.66 -2.14 -3.25
C ALA A 71 2.08 -0.73 -3.08
N SER A 72 1.01 -0.40 -3.81
CA SER A 72 0.33 0.90 -3.77
C SER A 72 -0.09 1.34 -2.38
N ILE A 73 -0.46 0.40 -1.53
CA ILE A 73 -0.80 0.68 -0.13
C ILE A 73 0.36 1.31 0.65
N ARG A 74 1.61 0.94 0.36
CA ARG A 74 2.79 1.53 1.02
C ARG A 74 2.94 3.00 0.66
N VAL A 75 2.68 3.35 -0.61
CA VAL A 75 2.69 4.74 -1.08
C VAL A 75 1.54 5.52 -0.43
N LEU A 76 0.34 4.94 -0.37
CA LEU A 76 -0.81 5.56 0.27
C LEU A 76 -0.58 5.80 1.77
N ILE A 77 -0.01 4.84 2.51
CA ILE A 77 0.33 5.01 3.93
C ILE A 77 1.27 6.21 4.11
N LEU A 78 2.33 6.31 3.30
CA LEU A 78 3.28 7.43 3.37
C LEU A 78 2.63 8.77 3.01
N LEU A 79 1.77 8.81 2.00
CA LEU A 79 1.01 10.00 1.64
C LEU A 79 0.05 10.44 2.74
N LEU A 80 -0.73 9.52 3.31
CA LEU A 80 -1.66 9.82 4.41
C LEU A 80 -0.89 10.31 5.64
N PHE A 81 0.22 9.67 5.98
CA PHE A 81 1.06 10.08 7.11
C PHE A 81 1.61 11.48 6.90
N SER A 82 2.10 11.79 5.70
CA SER A 82 2.61 13.12 5.36
C SER A 82 1.51 14.19 5.43
N ALA A 83 0.32 13.89 4.89
CA ALA A 83 -0.85 14.78 5.00
C ALA A 83 -1.27 15.00 6.46
N TRP A 84 -1.25 13.94 7.27
CA TRP A 84 -1.60 14.00 8.68
C TRP A 84 -0.59 14.85 9.49
N ILE A 85 0.71 14.74 9.22
CA ILE A 85 1.73 15.62 9.80
C ILE A 85 1.44 17.08 9.44
N LEU A 86 1.21 17.38 8.15
CA LEU A 86 0.92 18.75 7.70
C LEU A 86 -0.36 19.28 8.35
N PHE A 87 -1.39 18.44 8.50
CA PHE A 87 -2.63 18.78 9.19
C PHE A 87 -2.39 19.13 10.67
N LEU A 88 -1.57 18.35 11.37
CA LEU A 88 -1.21 18.61 12.77
C LEU A 88 -0.41 19.91 12.92
N LEU A 89 0.60 20.12 12.06
CA LEU A 89 1.42 21.34 12.07
C LEU A 89 0.60 22.61 11.77
N ALA A 90 -0.40 22.49 10.89
CA ALA A 90 -1.28 23.60 10.54
C ALA A 90 -2.32 23.95 11.63
N ARG A 91 -2.48 23.12 12.68
CA ARG A 91 -3.45 23.36 13.77
C ARG A 91 -2.74 24.11 14.91
N LYS A 92 -3.15 25.36 15.17
CA LYS A 92 -2.66 26.14 16.33
C LYS A 92 -2.97 25.37 17.63
N GLY A 93 -1.94 24.97 18.37
CA GLY A 93 -2.07 24.16 19.59
C GLY A 93 -1.98 22.64 19.40
N GLY A 94 -1.49 22.15 18.26
CA GLY A 94 -1.25 20.73 18.02
C GLY A 94 -0.41 20.11 19.14
N LYS A 95 -1.00 19.22 19.94
CA LYS A 95 -0.31 18.46 20.99
C LYS A 95 0.59 17.40 20.35
N ILE A 96 1.73 17.84 19.82
CA ILE A 96 2.83 16.96 19.34
C ILE A 96 3.34 16.06 20.49
N ALA A 97 3.12 16.45 21.75
CA ALA A 97 3.50 15.68 22.92
C ALA A 97 2.93 14.25 22.97
N THR A 98 1.78 13.98 22.34
CA THR A 98 1.19 12.63 22.28
C THR A 98 1.94 11.69 21.33
N ILE A 99 2.82 12.22 20.46
CA ILE A 99 3.64 11.44 19.52
C ILE A 99 4.83 10.76 20.25
N PHE A 100 5.27 11.30 21.38
CA PHE A 100 6.42 10.80 22.15
C PHE A 100 6.03 9.78 23.24
N ALA A 101 5.16 8.83 22.92
CA ALA A 101 4.89 7.69 23.80
C ALA A 101 6.06 6.68 23.76
N CYS A 102 6.23 5.87 24.81
CA CYS A 102 7.22 4.77 24.88
C CYS A 102 7.22 3.88 23.61
N HIS A 103 6.05 3.67 23.00
CA HIS A 103 5.89 2.90 21.78
C HIS A 103 6.63 3.47 20.55
N TYR A 104 6.82 4.79 20.47
CA TYR A 104 7.62 5.43 19.42
C TYR A 104 9.08 4.98 19.50
N PHE A 105 9.62 4.93 20.72
CA PHE A 105 10.99 4.51 20.96
C PHE A 105 11.21 3.08 20.46
N VAL A 106 10.25 2.17 20.71
CA VAL A 106 10.34 0.79 20.22
C VAL A 106 10.43 0.72 18.69
N LEU A 107 9.59 1.47 17.97
CA LEU A 107 9.60 1.48 16.50
C LEU A 107 10.91 2.06 15.93
N VAL A 108 11.40 3.14 16.54
CA VAL A 108 12.66 3.78 16.12
C VAL A 108 13.86 2.89 16.44
N THR A 109 13.91 2.31 17.63
CA THR A 109 14.97 1.36 18.02
C THR A 109 14.95 0.13 17.11
N PHE A 110 13.76 -0.37 16.74
CA PHE A 110 13.66 -1.46 15.77
C PHE A 110 14.24 -1.08 14.41
N LEU A 111 13.89 0.10 13.86
CA LEU A 111 14.45 0.56 12.58
C LEU A 111 15.96 0.78 12.67
N PHE A 112 16.44 1.33 13.79
CA PHE A 112 17.85 1.51 14.06
C PHE A 112 18.59 0.17 14.07
N TRP A 113 18.06 -0.84 14.78
CA TRP A 113 18.66 -2.17 14.82
C TRP A 113 18.59 -2.90 13.49
N SER A 114 17.50 -2.71 12.74
CA SER A 114 17.41 -3.21 11.37
C SER A 114 18.46 -2.56 10.46
N ALA A 115 18.80 -1.28 10.67
CA ALA A 115 19.85 -0.60 9.90
C ALA A 115 21.24 -1.09 10.30
N VAL A 116 21.52 -1.31 11.59
CA VAL A 116 22.80 -1.87 12.04
C VAL A 116 22.99 -3.30 11.53
N SER A 117 21.92 -4.08 11.41
CA SER A 117 21.98 -5.41 10.81
C SER A 117 22.48 -5.41 9.35
N LEU A 118 22.48 -4.27 8.64
CA LEU A 118 23.02 -4.20 7.28
C LEU A 118 24.53 -4.39 7.22
N PHE A 119 25.28 -4.02 8.26
CA PHE A 119 26.74 -4.17 8.28
C PHE A 119 27.19 -5.64 8.20
N TRP A 120 26.32 -6.57 8.60
CA TRP A 120 26.56 -8.02 8.53
C TRP A 120 25.74 -8.71 7.43
N ALA A 121 25.08 -7.96 6.55
CA ALA A 121 24.24 -8.55 5.52
C ALA A 121 25.08 -9.07 4.35
N LEU A 122 24.91 -10.35 3.99
CA LEU A 122 25.49 -10.95 2.78
C LEU A 122 25.01 -10.28 1.49
N ASN A 123 23.77 -9.75 1.50
CA ASN A 123 23.16 -9.08 0.37
C ASN A 123 22.58 -7.73 0.81
N LEU A 124 23.35 -6.65 0.58
CA LEU A 124 22.98 -5.30 0.99
C LEU A 124 21.65 -4.83 0.37
N GLU A 125 21.44 -5.14 -0.92
CA GLU A 125 20.22 -4.75 -1.65
C GLU A 125 18.95 -5.33 -1.01
N TRP A 126 18.98 -6.61 -0.65
CA TRP A 126 17.86 -7.28 0.01
C TRP A 126 17.60 -6.72 1.41
N GLY A 127 18.67 -6.37 2.14
CA GLY A 127 18.57 -5.70 3.43
C GLY A 127 17.90 -4.33 3.33
N LEU A 128 18.33 -3.49 2.38
CA LEU A 128 17.75 -2.17 2.14
C LEU A 128 16.26 -2.25 1.77
N ARG A 129 15.88 -3.22 0.91
CA ARG A 129 14.48 -3.45 0.55
C ARG A 129 13.63 -3.80 1.78
N LYS A 130 14.13 -4.60 2.73
CA LYS A 130 13.42 -4.93 3.98
C LYS A 130 13.23 -3.72 4.88
N ILE A 131 14.26 -2.88 5.04
CA ILE A 131 14.15 -1.64 5.83
C ILE A 131 13.12 -0.70 5.21
N ALA A 132 13.15 -0.54 3.88
CA ALA A 132 12.18 0.30 3.17
C ALA A 132 10.73 -0.18 3.39
N VAL A 133 10.50 -1.50 3.44
CA VAL A 133 9.19 -2.07 3.79
C VAL A 133 8.76 -1.62 5.19
N PHE A 134 9.59 -1.80 6.21
CA PHE A 134 9.24 -1.40 7.58
C PHE A 134 9.04 0.11 7.71
N ALA A 135 9.93 0.90 7.13
CA ALA A 135 9.83 2.36 7.10
C ALA A 135 8.53 2.86 6.44
N SER A 136 8.01 2.11 5.44
CA SER A 136 6.75 2.45 4.78
C SER A 136 5.49 2.02 5.55
N ILE A 137 5.57 0.99 6.38
CA ILE A 137 4.41 0.44 7.12
C ILE A 137 4.26 1.08 8.49
N PHE A 138 5.37 1.37 9.19
CA PHE A 138 5.36 1.93 10.54
C PHE A 138 4.55 3.23 10.68
N PRO A 139 4.53 4.13 9.68
CA PRO A 139 3.67 5.32 9.71
C PRO A 139 2.17 5.05 9.94
N LEU A 140 1.69 3.87 9.53
CA LEU A 140 0.31 3.45 9.77
C LEU A 140 -0.03 3.36 11.27
N TYR A 141 0.94 2.99 12.11
CA TYR A 141 0.76 2.93 13.56
C TYR A 141 0.31 4.29 14.12
N PHE A 142 0.98 5.38 13.73
CA PHE A 142 0.64 6.73 14.21
C PHE A 142 -0.73 7.19 13.71
N LEU A 143 -1.04 6.90 12.44
CA LEU A 143 -2.34 7.20 11.87
C LEU A 143 -3.47 6.51 12.63
N VAL A 144 -3.33 5.21 12.90
CA VAL A 144 -4.34 4.43 13.63
C VAL A 144 -4.41 4.87 15.09
N GLN A 145 -3.29 5.04 15.77
CA GLN A 145 -3.26 5.50 17.17
C GLN A 145 -3.98 6.83 17.34
N SER A 146 -3.84 7.75 16.37
CA SER A 146 -4.54 9.03 16.41
C SER A 146 -6.06 8.91 16.28
N ALA A 147 -6.55 7.84 15.64
CA ALA A 147 -7.97 7.57 15.43
C ALA A 147 -8.58 6.64 16.49
N THR A 148 -7.79 5.89 17.25
CA THR A 148 -8.29 4.96 18.29
C THR A 148 -8.54 5.61 19.65
N ALA A 149 -8.48 6.94 19.75
CA ALA A 149 -8.81 7.67 20.97
C ALA A 149 -10.25 7.42 21.45
N GLU A 150 -11.18 7.13 20.53
CA GLU A 150 -12.59 6.90 20.81
C GLU A 150 -13.00 5.46 20.47
N LYS A 151 -13.74 4.80 21.38
CA LYS A 151 -14.25 3.43 21.17
C LYS A 151 -15.14 3.30 19.93
N GLU A 152 -15.90 4.35 19.59
CA GLU A 152 -16.74 4.36 18.39
C GLU A 152 -15.90 4.29 17.10
N GLN A 153 -14.77 4.99 17.07
CA GLN A 153 -13.85 4.99 15.93
C GLN A 153 -13.17 3.62 15.77
N VAL A 154 -12.79 2.96 16.87
CA VAL A 154 -12.29 1.58 16.84
C VAL A 154 -13.33 0.64 16.21
N LYS A 155 -14.61 0.75 16.60
CA LYS A 155 -15.69 -0.05 16.02
C LYS A 155 -15.84 0.21 14.52
N LYS A 156 -15.74 1.46 14.07
CA LYS A 156 -15.76 1.82 12.63
C LYS A 156 -14.59 1.20 11.89
N ILE A 157 -13.37 1.30 12.41
CA ILE A 157 -12.16 0.69 11.84
C ILE A 157 -12.35 -0.82 11.64
N ILE A 158 -12.81 -1.53 12.67
CA ILE A 158 -13.05 -2.98 12.60
C ILE A 158 -14.13 -3.30 11.57
N SER A 159 -15.25 -2.57 11.59
CA SER A 159 -16.36 -2.78 10.64
C SER A 159 -15.92 -2.59 9.19
N PHE A 160 -15.10 -1.57 8.92
CA PHE A 160 -14.58 -1.27 7.58
C PHE A 160 -13.56 -2.32 7.12
N LEU A 161 -12.71 -2.80 8.03
CA LEU A 161 -11.79 -3.91 7.75
C LEU A 161 -12.56 -5.19 7.40
N VAL A 162 -13.59 -5.53 8.18
CA VAL A 162 -14.46 -6.69 7.92
C VAL A 162 -15.19 -6.55 6.59
N ALA A 163 -15.68 -5.36 6.25
CA ALA A 163 -16.34 -5.11 4.98
C ALA A 163 -15.39 -5.35 3.79
N GLY A 164 -14.17 -4.78 3.84
CA GLY A 164 -13.16 -5.02 2.81
C GLY A 164 -12.76 -6.49 2.68
N ALA A 165 -12.54 -7.16 3.83
CA ALA A 165 -12.22 -8.59 3.86
C ALA A 165 -13.36 -9.44 3.29
N SER A 166 -14.62 -9.10 3.58
CA SER A 166 -15.80 -9.81 3.08
C SER A 166 -15.86 -9.76 1.55
N VAL A 167 -15.56 -8.61 0.94
CA VAL A 167 -15.51 -8.49 -0.53
C VAL A 167 -14.42 -9.39 -1.11
N VAL A 168 -13.22 -9.39 -0.51
CA VAL A 168 -12.13 -10.28 -0.96
C VAL A 168 -12.47 -11.75 -0.77
N SER A 169 -13.15 -12.13 0.31
CA SER A 169 -13.64 -13.50 0.50
C SER A 169 -14.64 -13.92 -0.57
N VAL A 170 -15.56 -13.03 -0.99
CA VAL A 170 -16.48 -13.33 -2.10
C VAL A 170 -15.71 -13.54 -3.41
N ILE A 171 -14.72 -12.68 -3.71
CA ILE A 171 -13.87 -12.85 -4.91
C ILE A 171 -13.12 -14.19 -4.84
N ALA A 172 -12.56 -14.54 -3.70
CA ALA A 172 -11.85 -15.81 -3.50
C ALA A 172 -12.77 -17.02 -3.66
N LEU A 173 -14.03 -16.94 -3.18
CA LEU A 173 -15.03 -17.99 -3.41
C LEU A 173 -15.36 -18.12 -4.91
N ILE A 174 -15.53 -17.01 -5.62
CA ILE A 174 -15.76 -17.03 -7.07
C ILE A 174 -14.57 -17.69 -7.80
N GLN A 175 -13.33 -17.32 -7.44
CA GLN A 175 -12.11 -17.92 -7.99
C GLN A 175 -12.05 -19.43 -7.68
N PHE A 176 -12.42 -19.83 -6.46
CA PHE A 176 -12.44 -21.23 -6.06
C PHE A 176 -13.51 -22.02 -6.80
N PHE A 177 -14.72 -21.48 -6.97
CA PHE A 177 -15.79 -22.19 -7.68
C PHE A 177 -15.57 -22.23 -9.20
N SER A 178 -14.94 -21.20 -9.79
CA SER A 178 -14.69 -21.16 -11.23
C SER A 178 -13.83 -22.33 -11.72
N GLN A 179 -12.95 -22.87 -10.86
CA GLN A 179 -12.08 -23.98 -11.21
C GLN A 179 -12.84 -25.29 -11.49
N PHE A 180 -14.04 -25.49 -10.91
CA PHE A 180 -14.85 -26.70 -11.13
C PHE A 180 -15.60 -26.69 -12.48
N PHE A 181 -15.88 -25.50 -13.02
CA PHE A 181 -16.60 -25.36 -14.29
C PHE A 181 -15.67 -25.25 -15.50
N VAL A 182 -14.54 -24.53 -15.34
CA VAL A 182 -13.62 -24.18 -16.43
C VAL A 182 -12.38 -25.09 -16.45
N GLY A 183 -12.13 -25.83 -15.37
CA GLY A 183 -10.92 -26.62 -15.17
C GLY A 183 -9.82 -25.80 -14.47
N LEU A 184 -8.98 -26.52 -13.71
CA LEU A 184 -7.96 -25.92 -12.84
C LEU A 184 -6.92 -25.11 -13.63
N ASP A 185 -6.40 -25.66 -14.72
CA ASP A 185 -5.35 -25.01 -15.53
C ASP A 185 -5.84 -23.76 -16.25
N SER A 186 -7.03 -23.81 -16.84
CA SER A 186 -7.62 -22.67 -17.55
C SER A 186 -8.00 -21.53 -16.59
N SER A 187 -8.58 -21.86 -15.44
CA SER A 187 -8.84 -20.88 -14.37
C SER A 187 -7.53 -20.27 -13.86
N ALA A 188 -6.55 -21.12 -13.52
CA ALA A 188 -5.22 -20.71 -13.08
C ALA A 188 -4.54 -19.73 -14.05
N GLN A 189 -4.51 -20.06 -15.34
CA GLN A 189 -3.91 -19.22 -16.36
C GLN A 189 -4.67 -17.91 -16.57
N PHE A 190 -6.00 -17.92 -16.47
CA PHE A 190 -6.80 -16.70 -16.55
C PHE A 190 -6.46 -15.73 -15.42
N TRP A 191 -6.45 -16.20 -14.18
CA TRP A 191 -6.11 -15.38 -13.01
C TRP A 191 -4.63 -14.94 -13.07
N ALA A 192 -3.73 -15.82 -13.47
CA ALA A 192 -2.30 -15.51 -13.60
C ALA A 192 -1.99 -14.48 -14.69
N ARG A 193 -2.75 -14.44 -15.79
CA ARG A 193 -2.51 -13.48 -16.89
C ARG A 193 -3.20 -12.15 -16.68
N ASN A 194 -4.40 -12.15 -16.08
CA ASN A 194 -5.24 -10.95 -16.01
C ASN A 194 -5.25 -10.29 -14.64
N VAL A 195 -5.11 -11.05 -13.55
CA VAL A 195 -5.34 -10.56 -12.19
C VAL A 195 -4.05 -10.52 -11.38
N ALA A 196 -3.25 -11.60 -11.39
CA ALA A 196 -1.98 -11.66 -10.67
C ALA A 196 -1.01 -10.50 -11.01
N PRO A 197 -0.83 -10.07 -12.28
CA PRO A 197 0.09 -8.98 -12.60
C PRO A 197 -0.37 -7.63 -12.06
N LEU A 198 -1.68 -7.47 -11.81
CA LEU A 198 -2.25 -6.26 -11.22
C LEU A 198 -1.95 -6.18 -9.72
N PHE A 199 -2.01 -7.30 -8.99
CA PHE A 199 -1.82 -7.34 -7.53
C PHE A 199 -0.37 -7.59 -7.11
N TYR A 200 0.33 -8.52 -7.77
CA TYR A 200 1.69 -8.90 -7.39
C TYR A 200 2.75 -8.16 -8.19
N GLY A 201 2.39 -7.61 -9.36
CA GLY A 201 3.35 -7.09 -10.33
C GLY A 201 3.83 -8.19 -11.27
N ARG A 202 4.39 -7.79 -12.41
CA ARG A 202 4.77 -8.75 -13.47
C ARG A 202 5.90 -9.67 -13.02
N SER A 203 6.90 -9.12 -12.32
CA SER A 203 8.08 -9.89 -11.93
C SER A 203 7.78 -10.96 -10.89
N LEU A 204 6.96 -10.64 -9.89
CA LEU A 204 6.49 -11.60 -8.89
C LEU A 204 5.53 -12.63 -9.50
N THR A 205 4.69 -12.22 -10.45
CA THR A 205 3.79 -13.16 -11.14
C THR A 205 4.60 -14.19 -11.94
N ASP A 206 5.61 -13.74 -12.69
CA ASP A 206 6.47 -14.64 -13.47
C ASP A 206 7.26 -15.60 -12.56
N ALA A 207 7.78 -15.10 -11.44
CA ALA A 207 8.48 -15.94 -10.46
C ALA A 207 7.57 -16.99 -9.79
N VAL A 208 6.35 -16.61 -9.41
CA VAL A 208 5.34 -17.52 -8.83
C VAL A 208 4.87 -18.55 -9.86
N MET A 209 4.75 -18.15 -11.12
CA MET A 209 4.38 -19.05 -12.22
C MET A 209 5.50 -20.04 -12.55
N ALA A 210 6.76 -19.64 -12.39
CA ALA A 210 7.94 -20.51 -12.57
C ALA A 210 8.17 -21.47 -11.39
N ASN A 211 7.84 -21.07 -10.15
CA ASN A 211 8.11 -21.83 -8.92
C ASN A 211 6.83 -22.29 -8.20
N SER A 212 5.77 -22.53 -8.97
CA SER A 212 4.45 -22.90 -8.45
C SER A 212 4.49 -24.32 -7.87
N SER A 213 4.37 -24.44 -6.54
CA SER A 213 4.36 -25.73 -5.81
C SER A 213 3.10 -26.57 -6.03
N TRP A 214 2.10 -26.01 -6.71
CA TRP A 214 0.83 -26.64 -7.07
C TRP A 214 0.86 -27.26 -8.47
N ARG A 215 1.89 -26.96 -9.28
CA ARG A 215 2.25 -27.77 -10.44
C ARG A 215 3.36 -28.74 -10.01
N PRO A 216 3.16 -30.06 -10.15
CA PRO A 216 4.30 -30.97 -10.15
C PRO A 216 5.29 -30.48 -11.21
N ALA A 217 6.58 -30.49 -10.88
CA ALA A 217 7.66 -30.06 -11.77
C ALA A 217 7.71 -30.91 -13.06
N HIS A 218 6.86 -30.61 -14.03
CA HIS A 218 6.95 -31.11 -15.40
C HIS A 218 7.74 -30.13 -16.29
N ALA A 219 8.84 -29.61 -15.76
CA ALA A 219 9.83 -28.83 -16.53
C ALA A 219 11.23 -29.47 -16.41
N GLY A 220 11.26 -30.81 -16.40
CA GLY A 220 12.46 -31.64 -16.47
C GLY A 220 12.43 -32.64 -17.62
N VAL A 221 11.54 -32.47 -18.60
CA VAL A 221 11.55 -33.24 -19.84
C VAL A 221 11.10 -32.31 -20.96
N LEU A 222 12.03 -31.64 -21.59
CA LEU A 222 12.20 -31.63 -23.05
C LEU A 222 13.57 -30.99 -23.31
N SER A 223 14.47 -31.86 -23.75
CA SER A 223 15.75 -31.59 -24.41
C SER A 223 15.65 -30.51 -25.49
#